data_AF-A0A069E8J6-F1
#
_entry.id   AF-A0A069E8J6-F1
#
_cell.length_a   1.000
_cell.length_b   1.000
_cell.length_c   1.000
_cell.angle_alpha   90.00
_cell.angle_beta   90.00
_cell.angle_gamma   90.00
#
_symmetry.space_group_name_H-M   'P 1'
#
loop_
_entity.id
_entity.type
_entity.pdbx_description
1 polymer ?
#
loop_
_entity_poly.entity_id
_entity_poly.type
_entity_poly.pdbx_seq_one_letter_code
_entity_poly.pdbx_strand_id
1 'polypeptide(L)'
;MLPGTYRDTRPEETMLKALPFLWFMLAALGAAAQLFVARMSGGEAMGTMLFSAASMVLNITVSTIGMALVYLLILRTRPSTSVAIIGYSHLFLAAAAYVGQTVGTLERNRYLAGTGDMAAAGYAYTAGGLASLLAGIVFILALIVALNTHHERLEDIF
;
A
#
# COMPACT_ATOMS: atom_id res chain seq x y z
N MET A 1 -36.15 -32.65 7.22
CA MET A 1 -34.76 -32.25 7.43
C MET A 1 -34.28 -31.54 6.17
N LEU A 2 -34.11 -30.21 6.22
CA LEU A 2 -33.34 -29.48 5.22
C LEU A 2 -32.09 -28.98 5.94
N PRO A 3 -30.87 -29.32 5.48
CA PRO A 3 -29.66 -28.80 6.10
C PRO A 3 -29.53 -27.33 5.68
N GLY A 4 -29.80 -26.43 6.62
CA GLY A 4 -29.57 -25.01 6.47
C GLY A 4 -28.07 -24.74 6.36
N THR A 5 -27.61 -24.48 5.14
CA THR A 5 -26.30 -23.93 4.84
C THR A 5 -26.27 -22.43 5.16
N TYR A 6 -26.49 -22.07 6.43
CA TYR A 6 -26.12 -20.74 6.90
C TYR A 6 -24.63 -20.79 7.23
N ARG A 7 -23.80 -20.47 6.23
CA ARG A 7 -22.36 -20.32 6.41
C ARG A 7 -22.17 -19.03 7.21
N ASP A 8 -22.20 -19.16 8.52
CA ASP A 8 -21.88 -18.09 9.45
C ASP A 8 -20.39 -17.77 9.31
N THR A 9 -20.03 -16.96 8.31
CA THR A 9 -18.66 -16.47 8.17
C THR A 9 -18.45 -15.48 9.30
N ARG A 10 -17.77 -15.93 10.36
CA ARG A 10 -17.34 -15.06 11.46
C ARG A 10 -16.61 -13.85 10.87
N PRO A 11 -16.79 -12.63 11.41
CA PRO A 11 -16.18 -11.39 10.90
C PRO A 11 -14.67 -11.50 10.67
N GLU A 12 -13.99 -12.31 11.48
CA GLU A 12 -12.56 -12.55 11.42
C GLU A 12 -12.12 -13.28 10.13
N GLU A 13 -12.91 -14.26 9.65
CA GLU A 13 -12.61 -14.94 8.39
C GLU A 13 -12.74 -14.01 7.18
N THR A 14 -13.72 -13.10 7.20
CA THR A 14 -13.92 -12.11 6.15
C THR A 14 -12.81 -11.06 6.16
N MET A 15 -12.36 -10.63 7.34
CA MET A 15 -11.20 -9.74 7.48
C MET A 15 -9.90 -10.38 6.96
N LEU A 16 -9.62 -11.63 7.30
CA LEU A 16 -8.41 -12.31 6.83
C LEU A 16 -8.39 -12.45 5.29
N LYS A 17 -9.53 -12.74 4.67
CA LYS A 17 -9.62 -12.92 3.21
C LYS A 17 -9.54 -11.60 2.42
N ALA A 18 -9.96 -10.49 3.03
CA ALA A 18 -10.02 -9.19 2.36
C ALA A 18 -8.67 -8.47 2.27
N LEU A 19 -7.76 -8.70 3.22
CA LEU A 19 -6.51 -7.93 3.32
C LEU A 19 -5.70 -7.92 2.01
N PRO A 20 -5.39 -9.07 1.36
CA PRO A 20 -4.65 -9.04 0.10
C PRO A 20 -5.36 -8.33 -1.04
N PHE A 21 -6.68 -8.50 -1.12
CA PHE A 21 -7.49 -7.82 -2.13
C PHE A 21 -7.40 -6.30 -1.98
N LEU A 22 -7.40 -5.79 -0.75
CA LEU A 22 -7.21 -4.36 -0.48
C LEU A 22 -5.82 -3.86 -0.89
N TRP A 23 -4.78 -4.68 -0.75
CA TRP A 23 -3.45 -4.35 -1.29
C TRP A 23 -3.47 -4.26 -2.82
N PHE A 24 -4.15 -5.18 -3.52
CA PHE A 24 -4.31 -5.08 -4.97
C PHE A 24 -5.10 -3.84 -5.41
N MET A 25 -6.16 -3.48 -4.68
CA MET A 25 -6.90 -2.23 -4.93
C MET A 25 -6.01 -1.01 -4.71
N LEU A 26 -5.19 -1.01 -3.66
CA LEU A 26 -4.27 0.08 -3.39
C LEU A 26 -3.23 0.23 -4.51
N ALA A 27 -2.75 -0.87 -5.09
CA ALA A 27 -1.83 -0.86 -6.22
C ALA A 27 -2.45 -0.16 -7.44
N ALA A 28 -3.69 -0.54 -7.77
CA ALA A 28 -4.43 0.03 -8.90
C ALA A 28 -4.72 1.53 -8.68
N LEU A 29 -5.13 1.91 -7.48
CA LEU A 29 -5.38 3.31 -7.12
C LEU A 29 -4.11 4.15 -7.15
N GLY A 30 -3.01 3.66 -6.58
CA GLY A 30 -1.72 4.35 -6.60
C GLY A 30 -1.21 4.57 -8.03
N ALA A 31 -1.33 3.55 -8.89
CA ALA A 31 -0.98 3.66 -10.30
C ALA A 31 -1.81 4.73 -11.03
N ALA A 32 -3.14 4.69 -10.85
CA ALA A 32 -4.05 5.65 -11.46
C ALA A 32 -3.77 7.10 -11.01
N ALA A 33 -3.49 7.30 -9.72
CA ALA A 33 -3.20 8.62 -9.15
C ALA A 33 -1.95 9.24 -9.77
N GLN A 34 -0.87 8.47 -9.94
CA GLN A 34 0.39 8.98 -10.49
C GLN A 34 0.27 9.35 -11.97
N LEU A 35 -0.46 8.56 -12.76
CA LEU A 35 -0.74 8.89 -14.17
C LEU A 35 -1.60 10.16 -14.29
N PHE A 36 -2.58 10.32 -13.39
CA PHE A 36 -3.42 11.51 -13.34
C PHE A 36 -2.61 12.77 -12.98
N VAL A 37 -1.72 12.67 -11.99
CA VAL A 37 -0.83 13.76 -11.56
C VAL A 37 0.12 14.18 -12.68
N ALA A 38 0.70 13.23 -13.41
CA ALA A 38 1.53 13.54 -14.57
C ALA A 38 0.78 14.32 -15.64
N ARG A 39 -0.48 13.97 -15.91
CA ARG A 39 -1.32 14.69 -16.88
C ARG A 39 -1.59 16.15 -16.46
N MET A 40 -1.61 16.45 -15.17
CA MET A 40 -1.84 17.80 -14.66
C MET A 40 -0.62 18.74 -14.76
N SER A 41 0.55 18.24 -15.18
CA SER A 41 1.81 19.01 -15.21
C SER A 41 1.94 20.03 -16.36
N GLY A 42 0.98 20.12 -17.28
CA GLY A 42 0.99 21.06 -18.41
C GLY A 42 1.80 20.59 -19.63
N GLY A 43 1.50 21.17 -20.80
CA GLY A 43 1.95 20.64 -22.10
C GLY A 43 3.46 20.60 -22.33
N GLU A 44 4.21 21.57 -21.80
CA GLU A 44 5.67 21.67 -22.00
C GLU A 44 6.46 20.65 -21.15
N ALA A 45 5.92 20.22 -20.01
CA ALA A 45 6.55 19.23 -19.12
C ALA A 45 5.91 17.83 -19.21
N MET A 46 4.83 17.66 -19.98
CA MET A 46 4.02 16.45 -19.96
C MET A 46 4.83 15.18 -20.28
N GLY A 47 5.71 15.22 -21.28
CA GLY A 47 6.48 14.04 -21.70
C GLY A 47 7.46 13.53 -20.64
N THR A 48 8.22 14.43 -20.01
CA THR A 48 9.17 14.08 -18.95
C THR A 48 8.44 13.65 -17.67
N MET A 49 7.31 14.29 -17.37
CA MET A 49 6.46 13.94 -16.23
C MET A 49 5.77 12.59 -16.41
N LEU A 50 5.35 12.24 -17.64
CA LEU A 50 4.78 10.93 -17.94
C LEU A 50 5.80 9.80 -17.76
N PHE A 51 7.05 10.02 -18.18
CA PHE A 51 8.12 9.04 -18.00
C PHE A 51 8.46 8.83 -16.52
N SER A 52 8.55 9.93 -15.76
CA SER A 52 8.77 9.86 -14.32
C SER A 52 7.62 9.17 -13.59
N ALA A 53 6.37 9.48 -13.96
CA ALA A 53 5.21 8.81 -13.40
C ALA A 53 5.13 7.34 -13.80
N ALA A 54 5.47 6.95 -15.03
CA ALA A 54 5.51 5.54 -15.44
C ALA A 54 6.51 4.73 -14.59
N SER A 55 7.69 5.30 -14.32
CA SER A 55 8.66 4.68 -13.42
C SER A 55 8.13 4.56 -11.99
N MET A 56 7.48 5.62 -11.49
CA MET A 56 6.88 5.61 -10.15
C MET A 56 5.72 4.63 -10.03
N VAL A 57 4.86 4.55 -11.05
CA VAL A 57 3.76 3.58 -11.18
C VAL A 57 4.29 2.16 -11.13
N LEU A 58 5.35 1.85 -11.90
CA LEU A 58 5.96 0.53 -11.89
C LEU A 58 6.47 0.18 -10.49
N ASN A 59 7.20 1.10 -9.86
CA ASN A 59 7.81 0.87 -8.55
C ASN A 59 6.73 0.68 -7.47
N ILE A 60 5.73 1.55 -7.44
CA ILE A 60 4.57 1.45 -6.56
C ILE A 60 3.87 0.12 -6.79
N THR A 61 3.43 -0.17 -8.02
CA THR A 61 2.66 -1.37 -8.35
C THR A 61 3.38 -2.65 -7.96
N VAL A 62 4.68 -2.78 -8.30
CA VAL A 62 5.48 -3.95 -7.95
C VAL A 62 5.61 -4.07 -6.43
N SER A 63 5.87 -2.97 -5.72
CA SER A 63 5.96 -2.98 -4.26
C SER A 63 4.64 -3.38 -3.59
N THR A 64 3.51 -2.80 -4.02
CA THR A 64 2.19 -3.08 -3.44
C THR A 64 1.73 -4.51 -3.72
N ILE A 65 1.96 -5.00 -4.94
CA ILE A 65 1.66 -6.39 -5.32
C ILE A 65 2.56 -7.35 -4.53
N GLY A 66 3.86 -7.04 -4.41
CA GLY A 66 4.77 -7.81 -3.58
C GLY A 66 4.27 -7.93 -2.14
N MET A 67 3.81 -6.83 -1.54
CA MET A 67 3.20 -6.83 -0.21
C MET A 67 1.90 -7.64 -0.16
N ALA A 68 1.04 -7.53 -1.18
CA ALA A 68 -0.18 -8.34 -1.27
C ALA A 68 0.14 -9.84 -1.25
N LEU A 69 1.15 -10.25 -2.01
CA LEU A 69 1.61 -11.63 -2.10
C LEU A 69 2.25 -12.11 -0.78
N VAL A 70 3.02 -11.26 -0.10
CA VAL A 70 3.56 -11.57 1.22
C VAL A 70 2.44 -11.78 2.23
N TYR A 71 1.44 -10.90 2.29
CA TYR A 71 0.31 -11.09 3.19
C TYR A 71 -0.54 -12.31 2.81
N LEU A 72 -0.72 -12.61 1.53
CA LEU A 72 -1.34 -13.88 1.10
C LEU A 72 -0.56 -15.08 1.63
N LEU A 73 0.76 -15.07 1.50
CA LEU A 73 1.60 -16.18 1.93
C LEU A 73 1.60 -16.32 3.45
N ILE A 74 1.71 -15.21 4.19
CA ILE A 74 1.66 -15.21 5.65
C ILE A 74 0.29 -15.74 6.10
N LEU A 75 -0.80 -15.18 5.60
CA LEU A 75 -2.14 -15.60 6.02
C LEU A 75 -2.48 -17.04 5.59
N ARG A 76 -1.91 -17.52 4.49
CA ARG A 76 -2.05 -18.92 4.07
C ARG A 76 -1.26 -19.89 4.93
N THR A 77 -0.09 -19.47 5.44
CA THR A 77 0.79 -20.34 6.24
C THR A 77 0.53 -20.25 7.72
N ARG A 78 0.14 -19.08 8.24
CA ARG A 78 -0.09 -18.76 9.66
C ARG A 78 -1.20 -17.73 9.80
N PRO A 79 -2.48 -18.10 9.58
CA PRO A 79 -3.59 -17.17 9.79
C PRO A 79 -3.69 -16.83 11.29
N SER A 80 -3.59 -15.54 11.63
CA SER A 80 -3.82 -15.06 12.99
C SER A 80 -4.39 -13.64 13.00
N THR A 81 -5.17 -13.32 14.04
CA THR A 81 -5.77 -12.00 14.22
C THR A 81 -4.72 -10.90 14.36
N SER A 82 -3.61 -11.17 15.05
CA SER A 82 -2.49 -10.23 15.21
C SER A 82 -1.86 -9.86 13.87
N VAL A 83 -1.64 -10.84 12.99
CA VAL A 83 -1.14 -10.61 11.63
C VAL A 83 -2.12 -9.76 10.83
N ALA A 84 -3.43 -10.01 10.96
CA ALA A 84 -4.44 -9.21 10.28
C ALA A 84 -4.40 -7.74 10.72
N ILE A 85 -4.39 -7.48 12.05
CA ILE A 85 -4.34 -6.13 12.61
C ILE A 85 -3.12 -5.36 12.10
N ILE A 86 -1.94 -5.98 12.11
CA ILE A 86 -0.73 -5.33 11.60
C ILE A 86 -0.80 -5.15 10.09
N GLY A 87 -1.36 -6.14 9.37
CA GLY A 87 -1.58 -6.06 7.94
C GLY A 87 -2.45 -4.88 7.52
N TYR A 88 -3.55 -4.66 8.23
CA TYR A 88 -4.43 -3.52 8.03
C TYR A 88 -3.76 -2.19 8.42
N SER A 89 -2.99 -2.19 9.51
CA SER A 89 -2.22 -1.01 9.95
C SER A 89 -1.16 -0.64 8.90
N HIS A 90 -0.48 -1.63 8.34
CA HIS A 90 0.49 -1.44 7.27
C HIS A 90 -0.20 -0.92 6.00
N LEU A 91 -1.34 -1.50 5.62
CA LEU A 91 -2.13 -1.04 4.47
C LEU A 91 -2.54 0.44 4.64
N PHE A 92 -3.03 0.82 5.82
CA PHE A 92 -3.40 2.20 6.12
C PHE A 92 -2.20 3.16 6.00
N LEU A 93 -1.05 2.80 6.57
CA LEU A 93 0.16 3.62 6.49
C LEU A 93 0.72 3.69 5.07
N ALA A 94 0.66 2.59 4.31
CA ALA A 94 1.06 2.57 2.90
C ALA A 94 0.13 3.47 2.06
N ALA A 95 -1.17 3.44 2.32
CA ALA A 95 -2.12 4.34 1.67
C ALA A 95 -1.85 5.81 2.02
N ALA A 96 -1.62 6.13 3.29
CA ALA A 96 -1.24 7.47 3.72
C ALA A 96 0.09 7.92 3.09
N ALA A 97 1.06 7.01 2.97
CA ALA A 97 2.33 7.27 2.29
C ALA A 97 2.13 7.54 0.80
N TYR A 98 1.26 6.82 0.11
CA TYR A 98 0.93 7.12 -1.29
C TYR A 98 0.26 8.47 -1.45
N VAL A 99 -0.68 8.83 -0.58
CA VAL A 99 -1.28 10.18 -0.60
C VAL A 99 -0.18 11.24 -0.40
N GLY A 100 0.70 11.05 0.59
CA GLY A 100 1.82 11.96 0.85
C GLY A 100 2.79 12.07 -0.33
N GLN A 101 3.12 10.97 -0.99
CA GLN A 101 3.95 10.96 -2.19
C GLN A 101 3.27 11.67 -3.36
N THR A 102 1.99 11.40 -3.62
CA THR A 102 1.21 12.06 -4.67
C THR A 102 1.14 13.57 -4.45
N VAL A 103 0.82 14.02 -3.23
CA VAL A 103 0.81 15.44 -2.88
C VAL A 103 2.22 16.04 -3.01
N GLY A 104 3.25 15.35 -2.53
CA GLY A 104 4.64 15.78 -2.68
C GLY A 104 5.05 15.92 -4.14
N THR A 105 4.61 15.02 -5.03
CA THR A 105 4.84 15.12 -6.47
C THR A 105 4.09 16.30 -7.09
N LEU A 106 2.85 16.56 -6.68
CA LEU A 106 2.09 17.73 -7.14
C LEU A 106 2.79 19.04 -6.76
N GLU A 107 3.18 19.19 -5.51
CA GLU A 107 3.90 20.37 -5.03
C GLU A 107 5.27 20.51 -5.68
N ARG A 108 6.02 19.41 -5.82
CA ARG A 108 7.28 19.40 -6.57
C ARG A 108 7.08 19.90 -8.00
N ASN A 109 6.07 19.41 -8.71
CA ASN A 109 5.78 19.81 -10.08
C ASN A 109 5.38 21.28 -10.17
N ARG A 110 4.62 21.77 -9.18
CA ARG A 110 4.27 23.19 -9.05
C ARG A 110 5.52 24.07 -8.89
N TYR A 111 6.48 23.68 -8.04
CA TYR A 111 7.72 24.45 -7.87
C TYR A 111 8.61 24.39 -9.11
N LEU A 112 8.73 23.23 -9.76
CA LEU A 112 9.54 23.07 -10.96
C LEU A 112 8.98 23.83 -12.17
N ALA A 113 7.66 23.80 -12.38
CA ALA A 113 7.02 24.44 -13.53
C ALA A 113 6.61 25.90 -13.29
N GLY A 114 6.34 26.29 -12.04
CA GLY A 114 5.74 27.58 -11.71
C GLY A 114 6.68 28.60 -11.08
N THR A 115 7.72 28.17 -10.34
CA THR A 115 8.57 29.11 -9.57
C THR A 115 10.07 28.93 -9.83
N GLY A 116 10.51 27.79 -10.34
CA GLY A 116 11.93 27.45 -10.48
C GLY A 116 12.63 27.18 -9.15
N ASP A 117 11.89 27.05 -8.04
CA ASP A 117 12.45 26.86 -6.70
C ASP A 117 12.82 25.39 -6.46
N MET A 118 14.11 25.09 -6.68
CA MET A 118 14.67 23.75 -6.53
C MET A 118 14.74 23.29 -5.06
N ALA A 119 14.83 24.20 -4.09
CA ALA A 119 14.90 23.85 -2.68
C ALA A 119 13.54 23.36 -2.18
N ALA A 120 12.47 24.09 -2.48
CA ALA A 120 11.11 23.70 -2.15
C ALA A 120 10.70 22.38 -2.85
N ALA A 121 11.08 22.21 -4.11
CA ALA A 121 10.91 20.95 -4.85
C ALA A 121 11.63 19.76 -4.17
N GLY A 122 12.83 20.00 -3.61
CA GLY A 122 13.59 19.00 -2.84
C GLY A 122 12.89 18.58 -1.55
N TYR A 123 12.41 19.53 -0.75
CA TYR A 123 11.69 19.21 0.50
C TYR A 123 10.42 18.39 0.26
N ALA A 124 9.65 18.74 -0.77
CA ALA A 124 8.45 17.99 -1.15
C ALA A 124 8.77 16.53 -1.53
N TYR A 125 9.91 16.30 -2.18
CA TYR A 125 10.38 14.95 -2.51
C TYR A 125 10.80 14.15 -1.26
N THR A 126 11.56 14.77 -0.34
CA THR A 126 12.03 14.12 0.89
C THR A 126 10.87 13.74 1.81
N ALA A 127 9.84 14.59 1.93
CA ALA A 127 8.66 14.30 2.76
C ALA A 127 7.92 13.03 2.30
N GLY A 128 7.76 12.84 0.98
CA GLY A 128 7.17 11.63 0.41
C GLY A 128 8.01 10.36 0.67
N GLY A 129 9.34 10.49 0.66
CA GLY A 129 10.26 9.41 1.01
C GLY A 129 10.15 8.97 2.47
N LEU A 130 9.99 9.93 3.39
CA LEU A 130 9.85 9.65 4.83
C LEU A 130 8.59 8.82 5.15
N ALA A 131 7.48 9.12 4.47
CA ALA A 131 6.24 8.37 4.63
C ALA A 131 6.38 6.91 4.16
N SER A 132 7.15 6.68 3.08
CA SER A 132 7.46 5.33 2.60
C SER A 132 8.28 4.51 3.60
N LEU A 133 9.21 5.17 4.30
CA LEU A 133 10.05 4.54 5.31
C LEU A 133 9.22 4.09 6.51
N LEU A 134 8.26 4.91 6.97
CA LEU A 134 7.34 4.54 8.05
C LEU A 134 6.49 3.31 7.70
N ALA A 135 5.97 3.22 6.47
CA ALA A 135 5.26 2.03 6.01
C ALA A 135 6.17 0.78 6.06
N GLY A 136 7.42 0.91 5.61
CA GLY A 136 8.42 -0.17 5.68
C GLY A 136 8.72 -0.66 7.10
N ILE A 137 8.75 0.23 8.09
CA ILE A 137 8.94 -0.18 9.50
C ILE A 137 7.79 -1.07 9.97
N VAL A 138 6.55 -0.72 9.64
CA VAL A 138 5.37 -1.52 10.04
C VAL A 138 5.32 -2.86 9.33
N PHE A 139 5.80 -2.95 8.09
CA PHE A 139 6.00 -4.23 7.41
C PHE A 139 6.94 -5.16 8.18
N ILE A 140 8.08 -4.65 8.66
CA ILE A 140 9.04 -5.45 9.43
C ILE A 140 8.39 -5.98 10.71
N LEU A 141 7.59 -5.16 11.41
CA LEU A 141 6.82 -5.60 12.57
C LEU A 141 5.85 -6.73 12.21
N ALA A 142 5.17 -6.65 11.06
CA ALA A 142 4.27 -7.69 10.57
C ALA A 142 4.99 -9.03 10.36
N LEU A 143 6.18 -9.01 9.75
CA LEU A 143 7.01 -10.19 9.56
C LEU A 143 7.44 -10.81 10.89
N ILE A 144 7.92 -9.99 11.84
CA ILE A 144 8.34 -10.48 13.16
C ILE A 144 7.17 -11.18 13.86
N VAL A 145 5.99 -10.57 13.87
CA VAL A 145 4.81 -11.17 14.51
C VAL A 145 4.37 -12.44 13.80
N ALA A 146 4.32 -12.45 12.47
CA ALA A 146 4.00 -13.63 11.69
C ALA A 146 4.94 -14.81 11.98
N LEU A 147 6.24 -14.55 12.09
CA LEU A 147 7.25 -15.57 12.39
C LEU A 147 7.16 -16.07 13.84
N ASN A 148 6.79 -15.18 14.77
CA ASN A 148 6.72 -15.48 16.21
C ASN A 148 5.38 -16.06 16.68
N THR A 149 4.29 -15.92 15.93
CA THR A 149 3.03 -16.60 16.26
C THR A 149 3.17 -18.10 16.02
N HIS A 150 3.02 -18.90 17.09
CA HIS A 150 2.89 -20.36 16.99
C HIS A 150 1.69 -20.71 16.08
N HIS A 151 1.80 -21.81 15.34
CA HIS A 151 0.64 -22.40 14.66
C HIS A 151 -0.36 -22.80 15.75
N GLU A 152 -1.32 -21.95 16.07
CA GLU A 152 -2.57 -22.47 16.61
C GLU A 152 -3.23 -23.18 15.43
N ARG A 153 -3.30 -24.51 15.52
CA ARG A 153 -4.16 -25.26 14.60
C ARG A 153 -5.54 -24.64 14.76
N LEU A 154 -6.19 -24.33 13.65
CA LEU A 154 -7.58 -23.85 13.67
C LEU A 154 -8.46 -24.80 14.52
N GLU A 155 -8.10 -26.08 14.55
CA GLU A 155 -8.67 -27.16 15.36
C GLU A 155 -8.66 -26.92 16.88
N ASP A 156 -7.70 -26.15 17.41
CA ASP A 156 -7.50 -25.96 18.86
C ASP A 156 -8.22 -24.71 19.41
N ILE A 157 -8.85 -23.93 18.53
CA ILE A 157 -9.67 -22.74 18.87
C ILE A 157 -11.18 -23.11 18.86
N PHE A 158 -11.53 -24.36 18.52
CA PHE A 158 -12.92 -24.84 18.41
C PHE A 158 -13.31 -25.83 19.53
#